data_AF-A0A7W0SCD0-F1
#
_entry.id   AF-A0A7W0SCD0-F1
#
_cell.length_a   1.000
_cell.length_b   1.000
_cell.length_c   1.000
_cell.angle_alpha   90.00
_cell.angle_beta   90.00
_cell.angle_gamma   90.00
#
_symmetry.space_group_name_H-M   'P 1'
#
loop_
_entity.id
_entity.type
_entity.pdbx_description
1 polymer ?
#
loop_
_entity_poly.entity_id
_entity_poly.type
_entity_poly.pdbx_seq_one_letter_code
_entity_poly.pdbx_strand_id
1 'polypeptide(L)'
;MNSVDHLTDYQVIEFRRYTIKAGEREHFIQYFEAFFPEPIEQLGALALGQFAEQEDASRFLWLRGFHSTYDRPVVNSAFYFGPLWRETSNDAE
;
A
#
# COMPACT_ATOMS: atom_id res chain seq x y z
N MET A 1 -18.39 20.44 -15.01
CA MET A 1 -17.64 20.05 -13.80
C MET A 1 -17.95 18.58 -13.50
N ASN A 2 -17.43 17.64 -14.31
CA ASN A 2 -17.58 16.18 -14.11
C ASN A 2 -16.21 15.49 -14.10
N SER A 3 -15.18 16.21 -13.65
CA SER A 3 -13.80 15.68 -13.65
C SER A 3 -13.55 14.79 -12.44
N VAL A 4 -14.47 14.71 -11.48
CA VAL A 4 -14.26 14.05 -10.18
C VAL A 4 -15.26 12.92 -9.94
N ASP A 5 -16.08 12.55 -10.93
CA ASP A 5 -17.04 11.44 -10.77
C ASP A 5 -16.33 10.11 -10.48
N HIS A 6 -15.12 9.92 -11.02
CA HIS A 6 -14.27 8.77 -10.68
C HIS A 6 -13.77 8.78 -9.22
N LEU A 7 -13.87 9.90 -8.49
CA LEU A 7 -13.52 9.97 -7.06
C LEU A 7 -14.62 9.39 -6.16
N THR A 8 -15.84 9.15 -6.66
CA THR A 8 -16.87 8.47 -5.85
C THR A 8 -16.61 6.99 -5.68
N ASP A 9 -15.78 6.41 -6.55
CA ASP A 9 -15.46 4.99 -6.49
C ASP A 9 -14.64 4.67 -5.24
N TYR A 10 -13.72 5.54 -4.80
CA TYR A 10 -12.86 5.27 -3.64
C TYR A 10 -13.07 6.30 -2.53
N GLN A 11 -14.06 6.04 -1.67
CA GLN A 11 -14.47 6.97 -0.62
C GLN A 11 -13.52 7.01 0.59
N VAL A 12 -12.59 6.05 0.69
CA VAL A 12 -11.62 5.98 1.78
C VAL A 12 -10.21 6.10 1.22
N ILE A 13 -9.51 7.15 1.62
CA ILE A 13 -8.08 7.30 1.37
C ILE A 13 -7.33 7.03 2.66
N GLU A 14 -6.38 6.12 2.60
CA GLU A 14 -5.53 5.78 3.73
C GLU A 14 -4.10 6.24 3.51
N PHE A 15 -3.53 6.83 4.57
CA PHE A 15 -2.16 7.29 4.63
C PHE A 15 -1.41 6.39 5.60
N ARG A 16 -0.51 5.54 5.09
CA ARG A 16 0.35 4.69 5.92
C ARG A 16 1.76 5.21 5.93
N ARG A 17 2.19 5.68 7.10
CA ARG A 17 3.55 6.16 7.33
C ARG A 17 4.37 5.08 8.02
N TYR A 18 5.49 4.73 7.41
CA TYR A 18 6.45 3.77 7.94
C TYR A 18 7.69 4.50 8.43
N THR A 19 8.26 3.98 9.52
CA THR A 19 9.62 4.31 9.93
C THR A 19 10.53 3.19 9.45
N ILE A 20 11.43 3.50 8.52
CA ILE A 20 12.41 2.58 7.96
C ILE A 20 13.66 2.61 8.83
N LYS A 21 14.32 1.47 8.98
CA LYS A 21 15.63 1.38 9.64
C LYS A 21 16.65 2.22 8.87
N ALA A 22 17.51 2.93 9.60
CA ALA A 22 18.54 3.78 8.98
C ALA A 22 19.41 2.97 8.01
N GLY A 23 19.62 3.50 6.79
CA GLY A 23 20.37 2.86 5.72
C GLY A 23 19.57 1.91 4.82
N GLU A 24 18.36 1.51 5.21
CA GLU A 24 17.57 0.48 4.49
C GLU A 24 16.58 1.05 3.47
N ARG A 25 16.58 2.36 3.22
CA ARG A 25 15.53 3.02 2.41
C ARG A 25 15.41 2.44 1.00
N GLU A 26 16.52 2.28 0.29
CA GLU A 26 16.49 1.76 -1.09
C GLU A 26 15.99 0.32 -1.13
N HIS A 27 16.48 -0.52 -0.21
CA HIS A 27 16.05 -1.91 -0.09
C HIS A 27 14.55 -2.00 0.25
N PHE A 28 14.09 -1.19 1.21
CA PHE A 28 12.68 -1.12 1.58
C PHE A 28 11.81 -0.70 0.40
N ILE A 29 12.21 0.32 -0.38
CA ILE A 29 11.46 0.77 -1.55
C ILE A 29 11.38 -0.35 -2.59
N GLN A 30 12.48 -1.02 -2.92
CA GLN A 30 12.50 -2.12 -3.90
C GLN A 30 11.61 -3.29 -3.48
N TYR A 31 11.71 -3.70 -2.21
CA TYR A 31 10.83 -4.72 -1.64
C TYR A 31 9.36 -4.29 -1.72
N PHE A 32 9.08 -3.03 -1.37
CA PHE A 32 7.73 -2.50 -1.41
C PHE A 32 7.15 -2.52 -2.84
N GLU A 33 7.88 -1.99 -3.83
CA GLU A 33 7.47 -1.94 -5.24
C GLU A 33 7.18 -3.33 -5.81
N ALA A 34 7.99 -4.32 -5.43
CA ALA A 34 7.85 -5.68 -5.93
C ALA A 34 6.62 -6.41 -5.36
N PHE A 35 6.24 -6.15 -4.11
CA PHE A 35 5.32 -7.05 -3.39
C PHE A 35 4.00 -6.42 -2.92
N PHE A 36 3.83 -5.10 -2.94
CA PHE A 36 2.67 -4.46 -2.29
C PHE A 36 1.62 -3.90 -3.25
N PRO A 37 1.97 -3.17 -4.33
CA PRO A 37 0.97 -2.53 -5.19
C PRO A 37 0.05 -3.53 -5.90
N GLU A 38 0.61 -4.46 -6.67
CA GLU A 38 -0.18 -5.37 -7.50
C GLU A 38 -1.15 -6.25 -6.68
N PRO A 39 -0.74 -6.89 -5.57
CA PRO A 39 -1.68 -7.68 -4.78
C PRO A 39 -2.85 -6.88 -4.19
N ILE A 40 -2.65 -5.62 -3.80
CA ILE A 40 -3.75 -4.82 -3.26
C ILE A 40 -4.74 -4.40 -4.34
N GLU A 41 -4.25 -4.16 -5.56
CA GLU A 41 -5.06 -3.85 -6.73
C GLU A 41 -5.88 -5.07 -7.18
N GLN A 42 -5.29 -6.26 -7.15
CA GLN A 42 -6.00 -7.52 -7.40
C GLN A 42 -7.14 -7.78 -6.39
N LEU A 43 -7.04 -7.21 -5.18
CA LEU A 43 -8.08 -7.24 -4.15
C LEU A 43 -9.12 -6.12 -4.27
N GLY A 44 -9.05 -5.29 -5.32
CA GLY A 44 -10.01 -4.23 -5.62
C GLY A 44 -9.76 -2.89 -4.91
N ALA A 45 -8.59 -2.70 -4.27
CA ALA A 45 -8.17 -1.41 -3.76
C ALA A 45 -7.30 -0.65 -4.78
N LEU A 46 -6.96 0.61 -4.48
CA LEU A 46 -5.99 1.37 -5.27
C LEU A 46 -4.66 1.50 -4.53
N ALA A 47 -3.57 1.29 -5.25
CA ALA A 47 -2.25 1.79 -4.89
C ALA A 47 -2.06 3.19 -5.50
N LEU A 48 -2.45 4.24 -4.77
CA LEU A 48 -2.40 5.62 -5.26
C LEU A 48 -0.98 6.15 -5.42
N GLY A 49 -0.03 5.61 -4.64
CA GLY A 49 1.37 5.92 -4.79
C GLY A 49 2.16 5.76 -3.50
N GLN A 50 3.47 5.88 -3.66
CA GLN A 50 4.44 5.76 -2.60
C GLN A 50 5.46 6.88 -2.67
N PHE A 51 5.87 7.39 -1.51
CA PHE A 51 6.67 8.60 -1.41
C PHE A 51 7.73 8.41 -0.32
N ALA A 52 9.00 8.54 -0.71
CA ALA A 52 10.09 8.71 0.24
C ALA A 52 10.15 10.19 0.66
N GLU A 53 10.33 10.47 1.95
CA GLU A 53 10.53 11.85 2.40
C GLU A 53 11.97 12.30 2.07
N GLN A 54 12.10 13.51 1.54
CA GLN A 54 13.40 14.07 1.16
C GLN A 54 14.25 14.43 2.39
N GLU A 55 13.63 15.05 3.39
CA GLU A 55 14.29 15.54 4.61
C GLU A 55 14.58 14.41 5.62
N ASP A 56 13.83 13.30 5.56
CA ASP A 56 13.98 12.18 6.49
C ASP A 56 14.07 10.85 5.74
N ALA A 57 15.29 10.33 5.67
CA ALA A 57 15.62 9.05 5.05
C ALA A 57 14.94 7.84 5.70
N SER A 58 14.42 8.00 6.91
CA SER A 58 13.73 6.96 7.65
C SER A 58 12.21 6.99 7.44
N ARG A 59 11.68 7.85 6.58
CA ARG A 59 10.22 7.98 6.38
C ARG A 59 9.79 7.61 4.98
N PHE A 60 8.71 6.85 4.93
CA PHE A 60 8.05 6.44 3.70
C PHE A 60 6.54 6.47 3.90
N LEU A 61 5.84 7.03 2.93
CA LEU A 61 4.40 7.17 2.91
C LEU A 61 3.82 6.32 1.77
N TRP A 62 2.82 5.51 2.10
CA TRP A 62 2.01 4.79 1.14
C TRP A 62 0.57 5.32 1.16
N LEU A 63 0.08 5.77 0.01
CA LEU A 63 -1.30 6.18 -0.18
C LEU A 63 -2.10 5.05 -0.83
N ARG A 64 -3.27 4.79 -0.27
CA ARG A 64 -4.17 3.74 -0.74
C ARG A 64 -5.61 4.22 -0.82
N GLY A 65 -6.36 3.72 -1.79
CA GLY A 65 -7.80 3.96 -1.93
C GLY A 65 -8.60 2.69 -1.66
N PHE A 66 -9.73 2.81 -0.96
CA PHE A 66 -10.70 1.74 -0.77
C PHE A 66 -12.10 2.25 -1.10
N HIS A 67 -12.96 1.36 -1.63
CA HIS A 67 -14.34 1.71 -2.00
C HIS A 67 -15.15 2.22 -0.81
N SER A 68 -15.01 1.57 0.34
CA SER A 68 -15.67 2.00 1.58
C SER A 68 -14.85 1.69 2.83
N THR A 69 -15.33 2.19 3.98
CA THR A 69 -14.77 1.85 5.30
C THR A 69 -14.93 0.38 5.65
N TYR A 70 -15.88 -0.33 5.03
CA TYR A 70 -16.12 -1.77 5.23
C TYR A 70 -15.19 -2.64 4.39
N ASP A 71 -14.85 -2.19 3.17
CA ASP A 71 -13.94 -2.94 2.28
C ASP A 71 -12.50 -2.88 2.79
N ARG A 72 -12.10 -1.75 3.38
CA ARG A 72 -10.75 -1.56 3.92
C ARG A 72 -10.25 -2.71 4.82
N PRO A 73 -10.95 -3.11 5.89
CA PRO A 73 -10.50 -4.22 6.73
C PRO A 73 -10.51 -5.57 6.01
N VAL A 74 -11.45 -5.80 5.08
CA VAL A 74 -11.52 -7.04 4.29
C VAL A 74 -10.31 -7.17 3.38
N VAL A 75 -10.02 -6.13 2.58
CA VAL A 75 -8.85 -6.08 1.70
C VAL A 75 -7.57 -6.20 2.50
N ASN A 76 -7.42 -5.46 3.60
CA ASN A 76 -6.22 -5.56 4.44
C ASN A 76 -6.04 -6.96 5.03
N SER A 77 -7.11 -7.62 5.46
CA SER A 77 -7.03 -8.97 6.00
C SER A 77 -6.63 -9.98 4.91
N ALA A 78 -7.20 -9.87 3.71
CA ALA A 78 -6.84 -10.71 2.58
C ALA A 78 -5.39 -10.46 2.12
N PHE A 79 -4.95 -9.20 2.13
CA PHE A 79 -3.60 -8.82 1.76
C PHE A 79 -2.56 -9.36 2.75
N TYR A 80 -2.75 -9.23 4.06
CA TYR A 80 -1.74 -9.67 5.05
C TYR A 80 -1.81 -11.15 5.43
N PHE A 81 -2.99 -11.78 5.32
CA PHE A 81 -3.20 -13.14 5.82
C PHE A 81 -3.74 -14.10 4.76
N GLY A 82 -3.95 -13.60 3.54
CA GLY A 82 -4.39 -14.41 2.42
C GLY A 82 -3.30 -15.35 1.89
N PRO A 83 -3.68 -16.30 1.02
CA PRO A 83 -2.74 -17.23 0.41
C PRO A 83 -1.60 -16.52 -0.35
N LEU A 84 -1.90 -15.38 -1.00
CA LEU A 84 -0.93 -14.59 -1.77
C LEU A 84 0.25 -14.07 -0.93
N TRP A 85 0.04 -13.74 0.36
CA TRP A 85 1.11 -13.27 1.25
C TRP A 85 1.82 -14.39 2.02
N ARG A 86 1.13 -15.52 2.24
CA ARG A 86 1.75 -16.71 2.82
C ARG A 86 2.83 -17.30 1.92
N GLU A 87 2.72 -17.09 0.62
CA GLU A 87 3.73 -17.52 -0.36
C GLU A 87 4.94 -16.56 -0.40
N THR A 88 4.74 -15.24 -0.28
CA THR A 88 5.82 -14.23 -0.33
C THR A 88 6.54 -13.97 1.00
N SER A 89 5.91 -14.25 2.15
CA SER A 89 6.56 -14.09 3.47
C SER A 89 7.70 -15.07 3.71
N ASN A 90 7.74 -16.18 2.96
CA ASN A 90 8.74 -17.23 3.11
C ASN A 90 10.03 -16.96 2.32
N ASP A 91 10.01 -15.99 1.40
CA ASP A 91 11.16 -15.58 0.57
C ASP A 91 11.86 -14.31 1.12
N ALA A 92 11.38 -13.76 2.25
CA ALA A 92 11.93 -12.57 2.90
C ALA A 92 12.83 -12.90 4.11
N GLU A 93 13.25 -14.16 4.25
CA GLU A 93 14.21 -14.65 5.26
C GLU A 93 15.60 -14.87 4.64
#